data_AF-W1WYS3-F1
#
_entry.id   AF-W1WYS3-F1
#
_cell.length_a   1.000
_cell.length_b   1.000
_cell.length_c   1.000
_cell.angle_alpha   90.00
_cell.angle_beta   90.00
_cell.angle_gamma   90.00
#
_symmetry.space_group_name_H-M   'P 1'
#
loop_
_entity.id
_entity.type
_entity.pdbx_description
1 polymer ?
#
loop_
_entity_poly.entity_id
_entity_poly.type
_entity_poly.pdbx_seq_one_letter_code
_entity_poly.pdbx_strand_id
1 'polypeptide(L)'
;MTYENPYMNGQIWPELNILEILRQRNPLVICITNDVVRTFTANGLLAIGASPVMSECSEDLKDLIVHASALLINIGTLTPDKVSYYKDAIALAKKHEVPIVLDPVGCHAGAYRLSVVLDLIKTGNISLLRGNQS
;
A
#
# COMPACT_ATOMS: atom_id res chain seq x y z
N MET A 1 -0.54 5.39 29.90
CA MET A 1 0.12 6.65 30.33
C MET A 1 -0.38 7.75 29.41
N THR A 2 -1.31 8.59 29.87
CA THR A 2 -2.03 9.55 29.04
C THR A 2 -1.14 10.71 28.62
N TYR A 3 -0.93 10.88 27.30
CA TYR A 3 -0.23 12.03 26.73
C TYR A 3 -1.26 13.07 26.26
N GLU A 4 -1.16 14.29 26.76
CA GLU A 4 -1.94 15.42 26.26
C GLU A 4 -1.31 15.95 24.96
N ASN A 5 -2.11 16.04 23.89
CA ASN A 5 -1.70 16.66 22.63
C ASN A 5 -2.08 18.16 22.66
N PRO A 6 -1.12 19.09 22.61
CA PRO A 6 -1.37 20.54 22.75
C PRO A 6 -2.16 21.15 21.57
N TYR A 7 -2.44 20.39 20.51
CA TYR A 7 -3.16 20.86 19.33
C TYR A 7 -4.62 20.40 19.26
N MET A 8 -5.12 19.65 20.25
CA MET A 8 -6.48 19.12 20.24
C MET A 8 -7.17 19.37 21.59
N ASN A 9 -8.10 20.32 21.61
CA ASN A 9 -8.88 20.71 22.79
C ASN A 9 -9.74 19.56 23.33
N GLY A 10 -9.25 18.86 24.37
CA GLY A 10 -10.10 18.07 25.27
C GLY A 10 -10.66 16.75 24.72
N GLN A 11 -10.11 16.19 23.64
CA GLN A 11 -10.48 14.86 23.18
C GLN A 11 -9.58 13.78 23.80
N ILE A 12 -10.18 12.91 24.62
CA ILE A 12 -9.53 11.73 25.19
C ILE A 12 -9.49 10.63 24.12
N TRP A 13 -8.30 10.26 23.66
CA TRP A 13 -8.13 9.03 22.88
C TRP A 13 -8.29 7.81 23.81
N PRO A 14 -8.94 6.70 23.39
CA PRO A 14 -8.51 5.42 23.93
C PRO A 14 -7.00 5.33 23.66
N GLU A 15 -6.18 4.82 24.59
CA GLU A 15 -4.75 4.54 24.34
C GLU A 15 -4.63 3.44 23.26
N LEU A 16 -4.97 3.78 22.02
CA LEU A 16 -4.92 2.94 20.84
C LEU A 16 -3.47 2.97 20.38
N ASN A 17 -2.66 2.12 20.99
CA ASN A 17 -1.33 1.85 20.47
C ASN A 17 -1.49 1.05 19.17
N ILE A 18 -1.62 1.77 18.04
CA ILE A 18 -1.83 1.17 16.73
C ILE A 18 -0.74 0.17 16.34
N LEU A 19 0.47 0.35 16.87
CA LEU A 19 1.60 -0.54 16.65
C LEU A 19 1.43 -1.85 17.43
N GLU A 20 0.90 -1.82 18.65
CA GLU A 20 0.54 -3.04 19.40
C GLU A 20 -0.57 -3.82 18.69
N ILE A 21 -1.60 -3.13 18.19
CA ILE A 21 -2.68 -3.77 17.44
C ILE A 21 -2.15 -4.41 16.15
N LEU A 22 -1.29 -3.71 15.42
CA LEU A 22 -0.63 -4.25 14.24
C LEU A 22 0.14 -5.52 14.57
N ARG A 23 0.96 -5.50 15.63
CA ARG A 23 1.75 -6.67 16.06
C ARG A 23 0.87 -7.85 16.48
N GLN A 24 -0.23 -7.59 17.19
CA GLN A 24 -1.18 -8.64 17.60
C GLN A 24 -1.92 -9.24 16.41
N ARG A 25 -2.30 -8.42 15.43
CA ARG A 25 -3.03 -8.88 14.25
C ARG A 25 -2.14 -9.53 13.19
N ASN A 26 -0.85 -9.21 13.18
CA ASN A 26 0.11 -9.63 12.16
C ASN A 26 -0.46 -9.52 10.72
N PRO A 27 -0.90 -8.32 10.30
CA PRO A 27 -1.68 -8.17 9.07
C PRO A 27 -0.89 -8.62 7.84
N LEU A 28 -1.55 -9.36 6.95
CA LEU A 28 -1.02 -9.72 5.64
C LEU A 28 -1.01 -8.47 4.74
N VAL A 29 0.16 -8.04 4.29
CA VAL A 29 0.31 -6.90 3.37
C VAL A 29 0.87 -7.40 2.05
N ILE A 30 0.04 -7.37 1.01
CA ILE A 30 0.49 -7.67 -0.34
C ILE A 30 1.22 -6.45 -0.88
N CYS A 31 2.41 -6.67 -1.41
CA CYS A 31 3.28 -5.63 -1.94
C CYS A 31 3.59 -5.89 -3.41
N ILE A 32 3.07 -5.03 -4.28
CA ILE A 32 3.51 -4.90 -5.66
C ILE A 32 4.44 -3.69 -5.69
N THR A 33 5.72 -3.93 -5.42
CA THR A 33 6.72 -2.85 -5.27
C THR A 33 7.83 -2.95 -6.31
N ASN A 34 8.68 -1.94 -6.36
CA ASN A 34 9.80 -1.91 -7.29
C ASN A 34 10.93 -2.85 -6.88
N ASP A 35 11.70 -3.26 -7.88
CA ASP A 35 12.68 -4.35 -7.77
C ASP A 35 13.88 -3.97 -6.87
N VAL A 36 14.13 -2.68 -6.72
CA VAL A 36 15.25 -2.15 -5.91
C VAL A 36 14.97 -2.27 -4.42
N VAL A 37 13.70 -2.26 -3.99
CA VAL A 37 13.34 -2.14 -2.56
C VAL A 37 12.55 -3.32 -2.00
N ARG A 38 12.33 -4.40 -2.77
CA ARG A 38 11.50 -5.54 -2.33
C ARG A 38 11.95 -6.10 -0.97
N THR A 39 13.22 -6.45 -0.85
CA THR A 39 13.79 -7.02 0.38
C THR A 39 13.69 -6.06 1.56
N PHE A 40 13.96 -4.77 1.33
CA PHE A 40 13.89 -3.76 2.39
C PHE A 40 12.45 -3.53 2.87
N THR A 41 11.49 -3.49 1.93
CA THR A 41 10.07 -3.40 2.23
C THR A 41 9.60 -4.61 3.05
N ALA A 42 9.97 -5.83 2.65
CA ALA A 42 9.63 -7.05 3.39
C ALA A 42 10.20 -7.01 4.81
N ASN A 43 11.49 -6.74 4.95
CA ASN A 43 12.15 -6.72 6.26
C ASN A 43 11.59 -5.62 7.17
N GLY A 44 11.25 -4.45 6.64
CA GLY A 44 10.61 -3.38 7.40
C GLY A 44 9.23 -3.79 7.93
N LEU A 45 8.40 -4.42 7.07
CA LEU A 45 7.09 -4.93 7.47
C LEU A 45 7.20 -6.03 8.53
N LEU A 46 8.15 -6.97 8.37
CA LEU A 46 8.44 -7.99 9.37
C LEU A 46 8.89 -7.37 10.71
N ALA A 47 9.77 -6.38 10.68
CA ALA A 47 10.31 -5.74 11.88
C ALA A 47 9.24 -5.02 12.71
N ILE A 48 8.20 -4.47 12.07
CA ILE A 48 7.06 -3.87 12.78
C ILE A 48 6.01 -4.90 13.22
N GLY A 49 6.11 -6.15 12.78
CA GLY A 49 5.21 -7.24 13.13
C GLY A 49 4.08 -7.50 12.14
N ALA A 50 4.18 -7.04 10.90
CA ALA A 50 3.28 -7.41 9.80
C ALA A 50 3.76 -8.67 9.06
N SER A 51 2.94 -9.19 8.15
CA SER A 51 3.26 -10.34 7.30
C SER A 51 3.30 -9.92 5.83
N PRO A 52 4.48 -9.65 5.24
CA PRO A 52 4.57 -9.21 3.85
C PRO A 52 4.50 -10.37 2.87
N VAL A 53 3.80 -10.17 1.74
CA VAL A 53 3.90 -11.04 0.56
C VAL A 53 4.18 -10.18 -0.66
N MET A 54 5.22 -10.56 -1.42
CA MET A 54 5.63 -9.89 -2.64
C MET A 54 5.02 -10.64 -3.84
N SER A 55 3.94 -10.13 -4.42
CA SER A 55 3.27 -10.79 -5.55
C SER A 55 3.58 -10.05 -6.86
N GLU A 56 3.88 -10.83 -7.91
CA GLU A 56 4.13 -10.35 -9.27
C GLU A 56 3.30 -11.11 -10.32
N CYS A 57 2.32 -11.89 -9.88
CA CYS A 57 1.52 -12.77 -10.72
C CYS A 57 0.03 -12.57 -10.44
N SER A 58 -0.75 -12.35 -11.50
CA SER A 58 -2.21 -12.14 -11.40
C SER A 58 -2.94 -13.37 -10.90
N GLU A 59 -2.48 -14.56 -11.25
CA GLU A 59 -3.05 -15.84 -10.88
C GLU A 59 -2.87 -16.08 -9.38
N ASP A 60 -1.65 -15.90 -8.88
CA ASP A 60 -1.31 -15.97 -7.46
C ASP A 60 -2.08 -14.91 -6.64
N LEU A 61 -2.19 -13.69 -7.16
CA LEU A 61 -2.90 -12.60 -6.47
C LEU A 61 -4.39 -12.90 -6.22
N LYS A 62 -5.06 -13.64 -7.11
CA LYS A 62 -6.48 -13.99 -6.94
C LYS A 62 -6.75 -14.79 -5.67
N ASP A 63 -5.81 -15.66 -5.30
CA ASP A 63 -5.93 -16.51 -4.11
C ASP A 63 -5.46 -15.78 -2.85
N LEU A 64 -4.45 -14.91 -2.96
CA LEU A 64 -3.88 -14.20 -1.82
C LEU A 64 -4.69 -12.99 -1.37
N ILE A 65 -5.29 -12.24 -2.32
CA ILE A 65 -5.91 -10.93 -2.03
C ILE A 65 -7.06 -11.04 -1.03
N VAL A 66 -7.75 -12.17 -0.99
CA VAL A 66 -8.89 -12.40 -0.07
C VAL A 66 -8.47 -12.44 1.40
N HIS A 67 -7.18 -12.66 1.67
CA HIS A 67 -6.61 -12.69 3.01
C HIS A 67 -5.84 -11.40 3.35
N ALA A 68 -5.68 -10.49 2.38
CA ALA A 68 -4.87 -9.29 2.54
C ALA A 68 -5.58 -8.25 3.41
N SER A 69 -4.86 -7.70 4.37
CA SER A 69 -5.30 -6.52 5.13
C SER A 69 -5.04 -5.21 4.38
N ALA A 70 -4.09 -5.19 3.44
CA ALA A 70 -3.80 -4.05 2.58
C ALA A 70 -3.03 -4.47 1.32
N LEU A 71 -3.13 -3.65 0.28
CA LEU A 71 -2.35 -3.75 -0.95
C LEU A 71 -1.48 -2.49 -1.12
N LEU A 72 -0.17 -2.66 -1.23
CA LEU A 72 0.78 -1.62 -1.63
C LEU A 72 1.07 -1.74 -3.13
N ILE A 73 0.89 -0.65 -3.88
CA ILE A 73 1.34 -0.49 -5.26
C ILE A 73 2.39 0.62 -5.30
N ASN A 74 3.64 0.28 -5.63
CA ASN A 74 4.73 1.23 -5.82
C ASN A 74 5.29 1.11 -7.24
N ILE A 75 5.29 2.22 -7.98
CA ILE A 75 5.61 2.23 -9.42
C ILE A 75 7.10 2.49 -9.73
N GLY A 76 8.01 2.32 -8.77
CA GLY A 76 9.43 2.72 -8.88
C GLY A 76 10.17 2.16 -10.10
N THR A 77 9.97 0.89 -10.45
CA THR A 77 10.52 0.23 -11.66
C THR A 77 9.40 -0.15 -12.63
N LEU A 78 8.65 0.88 -13.06
CA LEU A 78 7.53 0.77 -13.99
C LEU A 78 7.92 0.17 -15.35
N THR A 79 7.14 -0.79 -15.82
CA THR A 79 7.15 -1.33 -17.19
C THR A 79 5.71 -1.40 -17.72
N PRO A 80 5.49 -1.44 -19.05
CA PRO A 80 4.14 -1.61 -19.62
C PRO A 80 3.39 -2.84 -19.07
N ASP A 81 4.07 -3.97 -18.90
CA ASP A 81 3.46 -5.20 -18.37
C ASP A 81 3.03 -5.06 -16.90
N LYS A 82 3.75 -4.27 -16.10
CA LYS A 82 3.33 -3.97 -14.72
C LYS A 82 2.08 -3.09 -14.68
N VAL A 83 1.81 -2.27 -15.71
CA VAL A 83 0.62 -1.38 -15.74
C VAL A 83 -0.67 -2.19 -15.82
N SER A 84 -0.73 -3.23 -16.66
CA SER A 84 -1.89 -4.13 -16.70
C SER A 84 -2.06 -4.82 -15.36
N TYR A 85 -0.98 -5.32 -14.77
CA TYR A 85 -1.03 -5.98 -13.47
C TYR A 85 -1.55 -5.06 -12.35
N TYR A 86 -1.14 -3.78 -12.31
CA TYR A 86 -1.67 -2.82 -11.33
C TYR A 86 -3.19 -2.64 -11.45
N LYS A 87 -3.71 -2.58 -12.69
CA LYS A 87 -5.16 -2.42 -12.93
C LYS A 87 -5.94 -3.65 -12.45
N ASP A 88 -5.42 -4.84 -12.74
CA ASP A 88 -6.00 -6.11 -12.28
C ASP A 88 -5.99 -6.20 -10.75
N ALA A 89 -4.86 -5.84 -10.13
CA ALA A 89 -4.70 -5.82 -8.68
C ALA A 89 -5.66 -4.85 -8.00
N ILE A 90 -5.85 -3.66 -8.56
CA ILE A 90 -6.84 -2.68 -8.07
C ILE A 90 -8.26 -3.23 -8.17
N ALA A 91 -8.62 -3.85 -9.30
CA ALA A 91 -9.95 -4.42 -9.48
C ALA A 91 -10.23 -5.56 -8.48
N LEU A 92 -9.23 -6.42 -8.25
CA LEU A 92 -9.31 -7.50 -7.26
C LEU A 92 -9.41 -6.95 -5.83
N ALA A 93 -8.56 -5.99 -5.46
CA ALA A 93 -8.59 -5.37 -4.15
C ALA A 93 -9.95 -4.69 -3.89
N LYS A 94 -10.51 -3.97 -4.88
CA LYS A 94 -11.85 -3.40 -4.79
C LYS A 94 -12.91 -4.47 -4.53
N LYS A 95 -12.88 -5.58 -5.28
CA LYS A 95 -13.84 -6.69 -5.16
C LYS A 95 -13.84 -7.30 -3.76
N HIS A 96 -12.69 -7.35 -3.11
CA HIS A 96 -12.50 -7.94 -1.78
C HIS A 96 -12.38 -6.89 -0.66
N GLU A 97 -12.70 -5.63 -0.94
CA GLU A 97 -12.66 -4.51 0.02
C GLU A 97 -11.29 -4.33 0.70
N VAL A 98 -10.21 -4.67 0.00
CA VAL A 98 -8.84 -4.50 0.48
C VAL A 98 -8.39 -3.05 0.22
N PRO A 99 -7.95 -2.30 1.26
CA PRO A 99 -7.50 -0.94 1.08
C PRO A 99 -6.20 -0.87 0.28
N ILE A 100 -6.09 0.13 -0.60
CA ILE A 100 -4.99 0.28 -1.55
C ILE A 100 -4.16 1.51 -1.20
N VAL A 101 -2.85 1.30 -1.02
CA VAL A 101 -1.85 2.37 -0.92
C VAL A 101 -1.12 2.48 -2.24
N LEU A 102 -1.18 3.65 -2.87
CA LEU A 102 -0.42 3.96 -4.07
C LEU A 102 0.77 4.87 -3.73
N ASP A 103 1.97 4.44 -4.11
CA ASP A 103 3.20 5.23 -4.08
C ASP A 103 3.62 5.59 -5.52
N PRO A 104 3.36 6.84 -5.96
CA PRO A 104 3.52 7.29 -7.34
C PRO A 104 4.97 7.68 -7.66
N VAL A 105 5.96 6.86 -7.26
CA VAL A 105 7.40 7.16 -7.37
C VAL A 105 7.78 7.76 -8.72
N GLY A 106 8.32 8.98 -8.69
CA GLY A 106 8.84 9.68 -9.87
C GLY A 106 7.76 10.10 -10.88
N CYS A 107 6.48 10.20 -10.50
CA CYS A 107 5.42 10.63 -11.41
C CYS A 107 5.69 12.00 -12.04
N HIS A 108 6.25 12.95 -11.30
CA HIS A 108 6.63 14.27 -11.81
C HIS A 108 7.82 14.25 -12.78
N ALA A 109 8.66 13.20 -12.74
CA ALA A 109 9.87 13.12 -13.55
C ALA A 109 9.63 12.61 -14.99
N GLY A 110 8.44 12.07 -15.30
CA GLY A 110 8.18 11.51 -16.62
C GLY A 110 6.70 11.41 -16.97
N ALA A 111 6.34 11.89 -18.16
CA ALA A 111 4.95 11.93 -18.65
C ALA A 111 4.26 10.55 -18.62
N TYR A 112 4.99 9.47 -18.92
CA TYR A 112 4.45 8.11 -18.86
C TYR A 112 4.11 7.66 -17.43
N ARG A 113 4.96 7.99 -16.45
CA ARG A 113 4.68 7.68 -15.04
C ARG A 113 3.45 8.46 -14.57
N LEU A 114 3.38 9.74 -14.91
CA LEU A 114 2.23 10.58 -14.60
C LEU A 114 0.94 10.02 -15.21
N SER A 115 0.95 9.66 -16.49
CA SER A 115 -0.25 9.11 -17.14
C SER A 115 -0.72 7.81 -16.48
N VAL A 116 0.22 6.91 -16.13
CA VAL A 116 -0.11 5.67 -15.42
C VAL A 116 -0.73 5.98 -14.05
N VAL A 117 -0.13 6.86 -13.25
CA VAL A 117 -0.66 7.21 -11.93
C VAL A 117 -2.05 7.81 -12.03
N LEU A 118 -2.27 8.75 -12.96
CA LEU A 118 -3.58 9.35 -13.20
C LEU A 118 -4.61 8.29 -13.60
N ASP A 119 -4.23 7.34 -14.44
CA ASP A 119 -5.12 6.25 -14.85
C ASP A 119 -5.46 5.30 -13.69
N LEU A 120 -4.52 5.01 -12.79
CA LEU A 120 -4.79 4.21 -11.59
C LEU A 120 -5.69 4.97 -10.61
N ILE A 121 -5.49 6.28 -10.43
CA ILE A 121 -6.33 7.12 -9.55
C ILE A 121 -7.77 7.23 -10.09
N LYS A 122 -7.94 7.38 -11.41
CA LYS A 122 -9.27 7.45 -12.06
C LYS A 122 -10.14 6.21 -11.80
N THR A 123 -9.57 5.08 -11.37
CA THR A 123 -10.35 3.90 -10.97
C THR A 123 -11.24 4.16 -9.75
N GLY A 124 -10.91 5.18 -8.94
CA GLY A 124 -11.66 5.58 -7.75
C GLY A 124 -11.48 4.65 -6.55
N ASN A 125 -10.49 3.75 -6.56
CA ASN A 125 -10.33 2.71 -5.53
C ASN A 125 -9.08 2.87 -4.66
N ILE A 126 -8.28 3.92 -4.89
CA ILE A 126 -7.08 4.19 -4.08
C ILE A 126 -7.50 4.74 -2.72
N SER A 127 -7.16 4.05 -1.64
CA SER A 127 -7.49 4.45 -0.27
C SER A 127 -6.52 5.50 0.28
N LEU A 128 -5.24 5.40 -0.10
CA LEU A 128 -4.20 6.35 0.31
C LEU A 128 -3.21 6.55 -0.84
N LEU A 129 -2.92 7.82 -1.16
CA LEU A 129 -1.82 8.20 -2.02
C LEU A 129 -0.68 8.75 -1.15
N ARG A 130 0.49 8.12 -1.20
CA ARG A 130 1.68 8.57 -0.44
C ARG A 130 2.79 8.95 -1.42
N GLY A 131 3.12 10.23 -1.49
CA GLY A 131 4.22 10.76 -2.29
C GLY A 131 5.00 11.84 -1.53
N ASN A 132 6.00 12.41 -2.18
CA ASN A 132 6.63 13.66 -1.74
C ASN A 132 5.79 14.87 -2.18
N GLN A 133 6.22 16.09 -1.83
CA GLN A 133 5.48 17.33 -2.14
C GLN A 133 5.53 17.71 -3.62
N SER A 134 6.68 17.50 -4.26
CA SER A 134 6.93 17.83 -5.67
C SER A 134 5.94 17.18 -6.59
#